data_AF-A0A2C9CBR1-F1
#
_entry.id   AF-A0A2C9CBR1-F1
#
_cell.length_a   1.000
_cell.length_b   1.000
_cell.length_c   1.000
_cell.angle_alpha   90.00
_cell.angle_beta   90.00
_cell.angle_gamma   90.00
#
_symmetry.space_group_name_H-M   'P 1'
#
loop_
_entity.id
_entity.type
_entity.pdbx_description
1 polymer ?
#
loop_
_entity_poly.entity_id
_entity_poly.type
_entity_poly.pdbx_seq_one_letter_code
_entity_poly.pdbx_strand_id
1 'polypeptide(L)'
;MAKKTGKTGLADTLTKAKECLSLLPDKDEWQRILQIIQEITQELEVLRESIGRFPDKSESLHVSNSIHSLVSFFDTLKENPLLAEMIFPKKAKSRKTKSSPIDVNALQQHLEGIPTEKILEELTKYKKDILIELSAKMNITANKKLTKDALADRLFKLGFANKRGYELLRKA
;
A
#
# COMPACT_ATOMS: atom_id res chain seq x y z
N MET A 1 -71.46 -62.47 -5.28
CA MET A 1 -70.26 -61.85 -5.88
C MET A 1 -69.98 -60.51 -5.19
N ALA A 2 -69.41 -60.50 -3.98
CA ALA A 2 -69.12 -59.25 -3.25
C ALA A 2 -67.68 -58.79 -3.57
N LYS A 3 -67.55 -57.74 -4.39
CA LYS A 3 -66.27 -57.17 -4.81
C LYS A 3 -65.63 -56.41 -3.64
N LYS A 4 -64.45 -56.84 -3.22
CA LYS A 4 -63.55 -56.12 -2.31
C LYS A 4 -63.01 -54.87 -3.01
N THR A 5 -63.52 -53.70 -2.70
CA THR A 5 -62.95 -52.41 -3.10
C THR A 5 -62.74 -51.56 -1.85
N GLY A 6 -61.51 -51.52 -1.35
CA GLY A 6 -61.20 -50.72 -0.16
C GLY A 6 -59.82 -50.90 0.46
N LYS A 7 -58.85 -51.51 -0.25
CA LYS A 7 -57.47 -51.69 0.27
C LYS A 7 -56.39 -50.96 -0.51
N THR A 8 -56.69 -50.43 -1.69
CA THR A 8 -55.71 -49.72 -2.54
C THR A 8 -55.51 -48.26 -2.14
N GLY A 9 -56.57 -47.57 -1.69
CA GLY A 9 -56.45 -46.16 -1.28
C GLY A 9 -55.61 -45.93 -0.02
N LEU A 10 -55.64 -46.86 0.93
CA LEU A 10 -54.91 -46.74 2.20
C LEU A 10 -53.39 -46.91 1.99
N ALA A 11 -53.00 -47.83 1.11
CA ALA A 11 -51.62 -48.02 0.70
C ALA A 11 -51.10 -46.77 -0.01
N ASP A 12 -51.83 -46.24 -1.00
CA ASP A 12 -51.42 -45.03 -1.73
C ASP A 12 -51.33 -43.79 -0.83
N THR A 13 -52.24 -43.64 0.15
CA THR A 13 -52.14 -42.56 1.14
C THR A 13 -50.94 -42.73 2.07
N LEU A 14 -50.59 -43.96 2.42
CA LEU A 14 -49.43 -44.26 3.26
C LEU A 14 -48.12 -43.99 2.50
N THR A 15 -48.06 -44.32 1.21
CA THR A 15 -46.90 -44.02 0.36
C THR A 15 -46.70 -42.52 0.23
N LYS A 16 -47.77 -41.76 -0.02
CA LYS A 16 -47.72 -40.29 -0.08
C LYS A 16 -47.34 -39.67 1.26
N ALA A 17 -47.87 -40.19 2.37
CA ALA A 17 -47.48 -39.73 3.70
C ALA A 17 -46.00 -40.00 3.98
N LYS A 18 -45.47 -41.16 3.56
CA LYS A 18 -44.04 -41.50 3.69
C LYS A 18 -43.16 -40.59 2.83
N GLU A 19 -43.57 -40.29 1.61
CA GLU A 19 -42.89 -39.34 0.72
C GLU A 19 -42.87 -37.93 1.33
N CYS A 20 -44.00 -37.45 1.88
CA CYS A 20 -44.04 -36.16 2.57
C CYS A 20 -43.18 -36.15 3.85
N LEU A 21 -43.13 -37.25 4.60
CA LEU A 21 -42.27 -37.35 5.78
C LEU A 21 -40.78 -37.38 5.42
N SER A 22 -40.42 -37.92 4.25
CA SER A 22 -39.04 -37.88 3.75
C SER A 22 -38.60 -36.52 3.20
N LEU A 23 -39.54 -35.60 2.98
CA LEU A 23 -39.27 -34.23 2.56
C LEU A 23 -39.14 -33.26 3.75
N LEU A 24 -39.45 -33.71 4.98
CA LEU A 24 -39.19 -32.93 6.17
C LEU A 24 -37.69 -32.93 6.44
N PRO A 25 -37.08 -31.77 6.71
CA PRO A 25 -35.67 -31.72 7.05
C PRO A 25 -35.43 -32.60 8.26
N ASP A 26 -34.34 -33.37 8.24
CA ASP A 26 -33.96 -34.15 9.42
C ASP A 26 -33.61 -33.20 10.58
N LYS A 27 -33.58 -33.70 11.81
CA LYS A 27 -33.30 -32.89 13.00
C LYS A 27 -31.97 -32.12 12.87
N ASP A 28 -30.98 -32.74 12.24
CA ASP A 28 -29.67 -32.13 11.97
C ASP A 28 -29.74 -31.03 10.89
N GLU A 29 -30.61 -31.18 9.88
CA GLU A 29 -30.85 -30.16 8.87
C GLU A 29 -31.60 -28.96 9.45
N TRP A 30 -32.57 -29.20 10.33
CA TRP A 30 -33.23 -28.14 11.10
C TRP A 30 -32.25 -27.34 11.96
N GLN A 31 -31.32 -28.03 12.63
CA GLN A 31 -30.29 -27.36 13.43
C GLN A 31 -29.35 -26.53 12.56
N ARG A 32 -28.95 -27.04 11.39
CA ARG A 32 -28.15 -26.27 10.42
C ARG A 32 -28.89 -25.04 9.90
N ILE A 33 -30.17 -25.19 9.57
CA ILE A 33 -31.01 -24.06 9.10
C ILE A 33 -31.14 -23.00 10.19
N LEU A 34 -31.39 -23.41 11.44
CA LEU A 34 -31.44 -22.49 12.59
C LEU A 34 -30.11 -21.75 12.80
N GLN A 35 -28.99 -22.45 12.66
CA GLN A 35 -27.67 -21.84 12.77
C GLN A 35 -27.41 -20.83 11.64
N ILE A 36 -27.74 -21.18 10.40
CA ILE A 36 -27.63 -20.28 9.25
C ILE A 36 -28.52 -19.03 9.45
N ILE A 37 -29.73 -19.19 9.98
CA ILE A 37 -30.61 -18.05 10.29
C ILE A 37 -29.98 -17.14 11.35
N GLN A 38 -29.36 -17.71 12.38
CA GLN A 38 -28.66 -16.92 13.41
C GLN A 38 -27.46 -16.17 12.83
N GLU A 39 -26.66 -16.82 11.98
CA GLU A 39 -25.52 -16.21 11.29
C GLU A 39 -25.98 -15.06 10.38
N ILE A 40 -27.02 -15.27 9.56
CA ILE A 40 -27.61 -14.22 8.72
C ILE A 40 -28.12 -13.05 9.57
N THR A 41 -28.75 -13.33 10.71
CA THR A 41 -29.27 -12.27 11.60
C THR A 41 -28.13 -11.43 12.18
N GLN A 42 -27.01 -12.06 12.57
CA GLN A 42 -25.83 -11.36 13.05
C GLN A 42 -25.20 -10.51 11.94
N GLU A 43 -25.04 -11.05 10.73
CA GLU A 43 -24.51 -10.30 9.58
C GLU A 43 -25.38 -9.09 9.23
N LEU A 44 -26.71 -9.23 9.30
CA LEU A 44 -27.64 -8.13 9.06
C LEU A 44 -27.54 -7.03 10.12
N GLU A 45 -27.32 -7.38 11.40
CA GLU A 45 -27.12 -6.37 12.45
C GLU A 45 -25.79 -5.63 12.27
N VAL A 46 -24.71 -6.33 11.92
CA VAL A 46 -23.42 -5.72 11.58
C VAL A 46 -23.56 -4.79 10.37
N LEU A 47 -24.30 -5.21 9.34
CA LEU A 47 -24.57 -4.38 8.18
C LEU A 47 -25.38 -3.13 8.57
N ARG A 48 -26.40 -3.28 9.42
CA ARG A 48 -27.20 -2.16 9.93
C ARG A 48 -26.37 -1.16 10.72
N GLU A 49 -25.49 -1.62 11.61
CA GLU A 49 -24.54 -0.75 12.31
C GLU A 49 -23.58 -0.06 11.34
N SER A 50 -23.11 -0.77 10.31
CA SER A 50 -22.23 -0.18 9.30
C SER A 50 -22.93 0.90 8.49
N ILE A 51 -24.22 0.72 8.16
CA ILE A 51 -25.06 1.72 7.48
C ILE A 51 -25.24 2.96 8.36
N GLY A 52 -25.42 2.77 9.67
CA GLY A 52 -25.51 3.88 10.64
C GLY A 52 -24.20 4.66 10.85
N ARG A 53 -23.07 4.16 10.35
CA ARG A 53 -21.77 4.87 10.37
C ARG A 53 -21.50 5.69 9.11
N PHE A 54 -22.37 5.61 8.10
CA PHE A 54 -22.22 6.48 6.94
C PHE A 54 -22.54 7.91 7.35
N PRO A 55 -21.74 8.89 6.91
CA PRO A 55 -21.98 10.27 7.26
C PRO A 55 -23.33 10.72 6.74
N ASP A 56 -24.14 11.28 7.62
CA ASP A 56 -25.43 11.82 7.25
C ASP A 56 -25.24 12.99 6.26
N LYS A 57 -26.28 13.32 5.49
CA LYS A 57 -26.26 14.46 4.54
C LYS A 57 -25.77 15.75 5.20
N SER A 58 -26.11 15.95 6.47
CA SER A 58 -25.65 17.10 7.27
C SER A 58 -24.13 17.07 7.52
N GLU A 59 -23.58 15.90 7.90
CA GLU A 59 -22.15 15.73 8.12
C GLU A 59 -21.35 15.87 6.83
N SER A 60 -21.84 15.30 5.73
CA SER A 60 -21.23 15.46 4.41
C SER A 60 -21.21 16.93 3.98
N LEU A 61 -22.26 17.69 4.25
CA LEU A 61 -22.33 19.12 3.94
C LEU A 61 -21.39 19.95 4.83
N HIS A 62 -21.30 19.62 6.11
CA HIS A 62 -20.36 20.23 7.04
C HIS A 62 -18.90 20.00 6.61
N VAL A 63 -18.55 18.76 6.23
CA VAL A 63 -17.21 18.42 5.72
C VAL A 63 -16.93 19.17 4.42
N SER A 64 -17.88 19.21 3.48
CA SER A 64 -17.74 19.95 2.23
C SER A 64 -17.48 21.45 2.47
N ASN A 65 -18.25 22.08 3.37
CA ASN A 65 -18.08 23.49 3.72
C ASN A 65 -16.73 23.75 4.43
N SER A 66 -16.28 22.81 5.25
CA SER A 66 -14.98 22.89 5.93
C SER A 66 -13.83 22.82 4.92
N ILE A 67 -13.92 21.90 3.94
CA ILE A 67 -12.96 21.79 2.84
C ILE A 67 -12.95 23.07 2.01
N HIS A 68 -14.12 23.60 1.66
CA HIS A 68 -14.21 24.85 0.90
C HIS A 68 -13.59 26.03 1.66
N SER A 69 -13.85 26.14 2.96
CA SER A 69 -13.24 27.16 3.82
C SER A 69 -11.71 27.03 3.88
N LEU A 70 -11.19 25.81 3.98
CA LEU A 70 -9.74 25.56 3.95
C LEU A 70 -9.11 25.96 2.61
N VAL A 71 -9.74 25.63 1.48
CA VAL A 71 -9.27 26.03 0.16
C VAL A 71 -9.21 27.55 0.05
N SER A 72 -10.28 28.25 0.42
CA SER A 72 -10.33 29.71 0.42
C SER A 72 -9.27 30.33 1.35
N PHE A 73 -8.98 29.70 2.48
CA PHE A 73 -7.89 30.10 3.38
C PHE A 73 -6.51 29.95 2.71
N PHE A 74 -6.26 28.85 2.00
CA PHE A 74 -4.99 28.68 1.28
C PHE A 74 -4.86 29.62 0.08
N ASP A 75 -5.95 29.92 -0.63
CA ASP A 75 -5.95 30.89 -1.71
C ASP A 75 -5.65 32.30 -1.20
N THR A 76 -6.26 32.71 -0.08
CA THR A 76 -5.96 34.01 0.56
C THR A 76 -4.52 34.09 1.07
N LEU A 77 -3.93 32.98 1.52
CA LEU A 77 -2.50 32.93 1.88
C LEU A 77 -1.58 32.98 0.66
N LYS A 78 -2.00 32.40 -0.46
CA LYS A 78 -1.27 32.50 -1.74
C LYS A 78 -1.26 33.94 -2.25
N GLU A 79 -2.35 34.67 -2.09
CA GLU A 79 -2.46 36.09 -2.43
C GLU A 79 -1.70 37.00 -1.45
N ASN A 80 -1.55 36.57 -0.19
CA ASN A 80 -0.89 37.34 0.87
C ASN A 80 0.32 36.61 1.46
N PRO A 81 1.50 36.66 0.79
CA PRO A 81 2.69 35.92 1.20
C PRO A 81 3.23 36.32 2.59
N LEU A 82 2.97 37.56 3.04
CA LEU A 82 3.36 38.01 4.39
C LEU A 82 2.56 37.31 5.49
N LEU A 83 1.25 37.07 5.27
CA LEU A 83 0.42 36.29 6.19
C LEU A 83 0.86 34.82 6.21
N ALA A 84 1.21 34.26 5.05
CA ALA A 84 1.76 32.91 4.95
C ALA A 84 3.07 32.77 5.74
N GLU A 85 3.97 33.76 5.68
CA GLU A 85 5.21 33.75 6.47
C GLU A 85 4.99 33.90 7.98
N MET A 86 3.92 34.59 8.40
CA MET A 86 3.57 34.77 9.81
C MET A 86 2.90 33.52 10.40
N ILE A 87 2.00 32.88 9.65
CA ILE A 87 1.25 31.67 10.08
C ILE A 87 2.12 30.42 9.97
N PHE A 88 2.92 30.33 8.91
CA PHE A 88 3.90 29.27 8.70
C PHE A 88 5.31 29.86 8.82
N PRO A 89 5.77 30.19 10.05
CA PRO A 89 7.12 30.69 10.24
C PRO A 89 8.07 29.67 9.62
N LYS A 90 8.85 30.14 8.64
CA LYS A 90 9.79 29.30 7.91
C LYS A 90 10.62 28.53 8.93
N LYS A 91 10.36 27.21 9.05
CA LYS A 91 11.28 26.32 9.78
C LYS A 91 12.66 26.65 9.27
N ALA A 92 13.55 27.00 10.19
CA ALA A 92 14.93 27.39 9.91
C ALA A 92 15.43 26.52 8.76
N LYS A 93 15.65 27.16 7.60
CA LYS A 93 16.13 26.49 6.39
C LYS A 93 17.26 25.58 6.85
N SER A 94 17.08 24.25 6.77
CA SER A 94 18.23 23.37 6.77
C SER A 94 19.12 23.95 5.71
N ARG A 95 20.30 24.42 6.12
CA ARG A 95 21.30 25.04 5.26
C ARG A 95 21.41 24.11 4.04
N LYS A 96 20.80 24.48 2.92
CA LYS A 96 21.19 23.94 1.63
C LYS A 96 22.58 24.50 1.44
N THR A 97 23.57 23.71 1.88
CA THR A 97 24.94 23.85 1.47
C THR A 97 24.87 24.02 -0.04
N LYS A 98 25.37 25.14 -0.55
CA LYS A 98 25.61 25.34 -1.97
C LYS A 98 26.60 24.25 -2.38
N SER A 99 26.06 23.07 -2.71
CA SER A 99 26.76 22.02 -3.42
C SER A 99 26.93 22.56 -4.83
N SER A 100 28.19 22.78 -5.21
CA SER A 100 28.62 23.01 -6.58
C SER A 100 27.82 22.14 -7.56
N PRO A 101 27.46 22.65 -8.76
CA PRO A 101 26.73 21.92 -9.77
C PRO A 101 27.67 20.88 -10.42
N ILE A 102 28.07 19.87 -9.65
CA ILE A 102 28.70 18.69 -10.21
C ILE A 102 27.54 17.82 -10.66
N ASP A 103 27.34 17.75 -11.98
CA ASP A 103 26.35 16.86 -12.57
C ASP A 103 26.71 15.42 -12.21
N VAL A 104 25.93 14.83 -11.31
CA VAL A 104 26.09 13.45 -10.84
C VAL A 104 25.99 12.46 -12.00
N ASN A 105 25.30 12.82 -13.10
CA ASN A 105 25.24 12.02 -14.31
C ASN A 105 26.59 11.98 -15.04
N ALA A 106 27.19 13.14 -15.25
CA ALA A 106 28.52 13.24 -15.84
C ALA A 106 29.58 12.52 -14.99
N LEU A 107 29.48 12.63 -13.66
CA LEU A 107 30.36 11.92 -12.73
C LEU A 107 30.22 10.38 -12.87
N GLN A 108 28.99 9.87 -12.91
CA GLN A 108 28.77 8.43 -13.08
C GLN A 108 29.36 7.93 -14.40
N GLN A 109 29.12 8.63 -15.51
CA GLN A 109 29.64 8.25 -16.83
C GLN A 109 31.17 8.25 -16.85
N HIS A 110 31.79 9.25 -16.22
CA HIS A 110 33.24 9.32 -16.08
C HIS A 110 33.80 8.13 -15.27
N LEU A 111 33.18 7.81 -14.14
CA LEU A 111 33.60 6.66 -13.31
C LEU A 111 33.37 5.32 -14.00
N GLU A 112 32.34 5.20 -14.83
CA GLU A 112 32.10 4.00 -15.66
C GLU A 112 33.15 3.84 -16.78
N GLY A 113 33.80 4.93 -17.23
CA GLY A 113 34.85 4.91 -18.25
C GLY A 113 36.28 4.66 -17.75
N ILE A 114 36.52 4.77 -16.45
CA ILE A 114 37.86 4.68 -15.85
C ILE A 114 38.20 3.24 -15.40
N PRO A 115 39.47 2.77 -15.48
CA PRO A 115 39.86 1.46 -14.94
C PRO A 115 39.49 1.28 -13.45
N THR A 116 39.09 0.06 -13.07
CA THR A 116 38.54 -0.24 -11.74
C THR A 116 39.48 0.19 -10.60
N GLU A 117 40.79 0.09 -10.80
CA GLU A 117 41.81 0.49 -9.83
C GLU A 117 41.76 1.98 -9.44
N LYS A 118 41.36 2.86 -10.38
CA LYS A 118 41.36 4.32 -10.17
C LYS A 118 40.03 4.89 -9.67
N ILE A 119 38.95 4.09 -9.67
CA ILE A 119 37.61 4.55 -9.27
C ILE A 119 37.59 4.98 -7.80
N LEU A 120 38.27 4.23 -6.91
CA LEU A 120 38.28 4.54 -5.48
C LEU A 120 39.05 5.85 -5.19
N GLU A 121 40.16 6.09 -5.89
CA GLU A 121 40.93 7.33 -5.78
C GLU A 121 40.14 8.55 -6.28
N GLU A 122 39.33 8.39 -7.32
CA GLU A 122 38.44 9.46 -7.79
C GLU A 122 37.29 9.71 -6.81
N LEU A 123 36.64 8.66 -6.29
CA LEU A 123 35.54 8.79 -5.34
C LEU A 123 35.96 9.51 -4.04
N THR A 124 37.19 9.31 -3.57
CA THR A 124 37.70 9.99 -2.37
C THR A 124 38.00 11.49 -2.58
N LYS A 125 38.05 11.99 -3.82
CA LYS A 125 38.19 13.43 -4.11
C LYS A 125 36.88 14.21 -3.90
N TYR A 126 35.73 13.56 -4.02
CA TYR A 126 34.42 14.22 -3.93
C TYR A 126 33.93 14.43 -2.49
N LYS A 127 33.01 15.38 -2.32
CA LYS A 127 32.38 15.66 -1.01
C LYS A 127 31.38 14.55 -0.66
N LYS A 128 31.18 14.31 0.64
CA LYS A 128 30.22 13.31 1.16
C LYS A 128 28.81 13.47 0.58
N ASP A 129 28.36 14.71 0.40
CA ASP A 129 27.02 15.00 -0.15
C ASP A 129 26.83 14.48 -1.58
N ILE A 130 27.84 14.65 -2.43
CA ILE A 130 27.83 14.17 -3.83
C ILE A 130 27.85 12.64 -3.88
N LEU A 131 28.62 12.01 -2.98
CA LEU A 131 28.66 10.56 -2.90
C LEU A 131 27.33 9.98 -2.41
N ILE A 132 26.62 10.66 -1.50
CA ILE A 132 25.27 10.27 -1.09
C ILE A 132 24.32 10.34 -2.29
N GLU A 133 24.38 11.42 -3.07
CA GLU A 133 23.54 11.58 -4.26
C GLU A 133 23.84 10.51 -5.33
N LEU A 134 25.11 10.22 -5.57
CA LEU A 134 25.55 9.13 -6.45
C LEU A 134 25.07 7.76 -5.94
N SER A 135 25.12 7.52 -4.64
CA SER A 135 24.65 6.26 -4.04
C SER A 135 23.14 6.06 -4.20
N ALA A 136 22.36 7.13 -4.04
CA ALA A 136 20.92 7.09 -4.28
C ALA A 136 20.61 6.77 -5.74
N LYS A 137 21.36 7.35 -6.67
CA LYS A 137 21.20 7.09 -8.11
C LYS A 137 21.55 5.64 -8.49
N MET A 138 22.54 5.05 -7.84
CA MET A 138 22.95 3.65 -8.06
C MET A 138 22.12 2.64 -7.24
N ASN A 139 21.04 3.07 -6.57
CA ASN A 139 20.21 2.24 -5.68
C ASN A 139 21.01 1.56 -4.54
N ILE A 140 22.06 2.22 -4.06
CA ILE A 140 22.91 1.73 -2.96
C ILE A 140 22.46 2.41 -1.67
N THR A 141 22.06 1.61 -0.67
CA THR A 141 21.63 2.12 0.64
C THR A 141 22.80 2.77 1.40
N ALA A 142 22.93 4.10 1.30
CA ALA A 142 23.89 4.86 2.09
C ALA A 142 23.30 5.29 3.44
N ASN A 143 23.83 4.76 4.53
CA ASN A 143 23.49 5.23 5.88
C ASN A 143 24.17 6.59 6.13
N LYS A 144 23.41 7.60 6.57
CA LYS A 144 23.93 8.96 6.87
C LYS A 144 25.07 8.95 7.91
N LYS A 145 25.15 7.91 8.76
CA LYS A 145 26.20 7.71 9.77
C LYS A 145 27.55 7.24 9.22
N LEU A 146 27.65 6.83 7.94
CA LEU A 146 28.92 6.38 7.35
C LEU A 146 29.92 7.53 7.18
N THR A 147 31.21 7.22 7.37
CA THR A 147 32.31 8.11 7.04
C THR A 147 32.42 8.27 5.52
N LYS A 148 33.07 9.35 5.05
CA LYS A 148 33.26 9.61 3.62
C LYS A 148 33.93 8.44 2.92
N ASP A 149 34.99 7.89 3.52
CA ASP A 149 35.78 6.81 2.91
C ASP A 149 35.02 5.48 2.90
N ALA A 150 34.25 5.18 3.95
CA ALA A 150 33.39 3.98 3.97
C ALA A 150 32.26 4.05 2.93
N LEU A 151 31.78 5.26 2.64
CA LEU A 151 30.78 5.48 1.60
C LEU A 151 31.40 5.33 0.19
N ALA A 152 32.60 5.87 -0.02
CA ALA A 152 33.37 5.66 -1.26
C ALA A 152 33.69 4.18 -1.52
N ASP A 153 34.14 3.44 -0.50
CA ASP A 153 34.42 2.00 -0.59
C ASP A 153 33.16 1.20 -0.91
N ARG A 154 32.02 1.55 -0.31
CA ARG A 154 30.73 0.90 -0.59
C ARG A 154 30.23 1.16 -2.00
N LEU A 155 30.34 2.41 -2.48
CA LEU A 155 30.03 2.77 -3.87
C LEU A 155 30.91 2.01 -4.86
N PHE A 156 32.20 1.92 -4.56
CA PHE A 156 33.14 1.16 -5.38
C PHE A 156 32.76 -0.31 -5.46
N LYS A 157 32.59 -0.98 -4.31
CA LYS A 157 32.28 -2.42 -4.24
C LYS A 157 30.92 -2.76 -4.84
N LEU A 158 29.85 -2.13 -4.34
CA LEU A 158 28.48 -2.47 -4.71
C LEU A 158 28.05 -1.85 -6.05
N GLY A 159 28.59 -0.70 -6.40
CA GLY A 159 28.21 0.03 -7.61
C GLY A 159 29.03 -0.37 -8.82
N PHE A 160 30.35 -0.18 -8.77
CA PHE A 160 31.20 -0.29 -9.95
C PHE A 160 31.84 -1.66 -10.11
N ALA A 161 32.46 -2.20 -9.05
CA ALA A 161 33.15 -3.49 -9.10
C ALA A 161 32.18 -4.65 -9.36
N ASN A 162 31.06 -4.70 -8.61
CA ASN A 162 30.03 -5.71 -8.81
C ASN A 162 29.42 -5.64 -10.23
N LYS A 163 29.03 -4.45 -10.69
CA LYS A 163 28.45 -4.27 -12.04
C LYS A 163 29.41 -4.78 -13.12
N ARG A 164 30.70 -4.43 -13.05
CA ARG A 164 31.72 -4.91 -13.99
C ARG A 164 31.96 -6.41 -13.90
N GLY A 165 31.97 -6.98 -12.70
CA GLY A 165 32.08 -8.43 -12.50
C GLY A 165 30.95 -9.18 -13.19
N TYR A 166 29.70 -8.75 -13.00
CA TYR A 166 28.54 -9.35 -13.67
C TYR A 166 28.54 -9.12 -15.19
N GLU A 167 29.02 -7.98 -15.68
CA GLU A 167 29.16 -7.75 -17.13
C GLU A 167 30.18 -8.69 -17.78
N LEU A 168 31.29 -9.00 -17.10
CA LEU A 168 32.27 -9.97 -17.58
C LEU A 168 31.68 -11.38 -17.62
N LEU A 169 30.95 -11.78 -16.57
CA LEU A 169 30.27 -13.08 -16.51
C LEU A 169 29.15 -13.24 -17.54
N ARG A 170 28.55 -12.13 -18.00
CA ARG A 170 27.50 -12.15 -19.04
C ARG A 170 28.05 -12.25 -20.46
N LYS A 171 29.33 -11.89 -20.65
CA LYS A 171 30.02 -11.91 -21.95
C LYS A 171 30.90 -13.15 -22.14
N ALA A 172 31.15 -13.91 -21.08
CA ALA A 172 31.78 -15.22 -21.09
C ALA A 172 30.75 -16.31 -21.42
#